data_AF-A0A674DBV1-F1
#
_entry.id   AF-A0A674DBV1-F1
#
_cell.length_a   1.000
_cell.length_b   1.000
_cell.length_c   1.000
_cell.angle_alpha   90.00
_cell.angle_beta   90.00
_cell.angle_gamma   90.00
#
_symmetry.space_group_name_H-M   'P 1'
#
loop_
_entity.id
_entity.type
_entity.pdbx_description
1 polymer ?
#
loop_
_entity_poly.entity_id
_entity_poly.type
_entity_poly.pdbx_seq_one_letter_code
_entity_poly.pdbx_strand_id
1 'polypeptide(L)'
;MGSISFWMCLILTICTWNKTIGCRWMRTLPRSPSMFQMLSNSTITMLQKMVGYRDNGRIVFISQTLNAIEKLYSSGKYDSTAWDQKVVDEFMIGLHRQTSELDQCVSQLVLPREYIHQVGIYSYVLTQHVSILKYYMCVSFMQEYSASGWEDIRNVVMSHMLRLVTIPID
;
A
#
# COMPACT_ATOMS: atom_id res chain seq x y z
N MET A 1 -11.00 -21.99 -43.74
CA MET A 1 -11.28 -20.93 -42.74
C MET A 1 -11.78 -21.61 -41.47
N GLY A 2 -11.15 -21.60 -40.30
CA GLY A 2 -9.82 -21.23 -39.89
C GLY A 2 -9.56 -22.04 -38.61
N SER A 3 -8.50 -22.84 -38.60
CA SER A 3 -8.03 -23.60 -37.44
C SER A 3 -7.42 -22.61 -36.45
N ILE A 4 -8.24 -22.06 -35.56
CA ILE A 4 -7.77 -21.32 -34.39
C ILE A 4 -7.67 -22.32 -33.23
N SER A 5 -6.54 -23.03 -33.28
CA SER A 5 -5.66 -23.36 -32.17
C SER A 5 -6.31 -23.85 -30.86
N PHE A 6 -6.51 -25.16 -30.77
CA PHE A 6 -6.68 -25.91 -29.52
C PHE A 6 -5.56 -25.61 -28.48
N TRP A 7 -4.42 -25.07 -28.94
CA TRP A 7 -3.30 -24.64 -28.11
C TRP A 7 -3.58 -23.33 -27.34
N MET A 8 -4.48 -22.46 -27.81
CA MET A 8 -4.88 -21.26 -27.06
C MET A 8 -5.66 -21.62 -25.78
N CYS A 9 -6.49 -22.67 -25.81
CA CYS A 9 -7.19 -23.17 -24.62
C CYS A 9 -6.25 -23.86 -23.62
N LEU A 10 -5.18 -24.51 -24.10
CA LEU A 10 -4.17 -25.10 -23.22
C LEU A 10 -3.30 -24.04 -22.53
N ILE A 11 -2.98 -22.93 -23.20
CA ILE A 11 -2.23 -21.82 -22.59
C ILE A 11 -3.08 -21.07 -21.55
N LEU A 12 -4.37 -20.85 -21.83
CA LEU A 12 -5.29 -20.20 -20.88
C LEU A 12 -5.56 -21.07 -19.62
N THR A 13 -5.50 -22.40 -19.73
CA THR A 13 -5.61 -23.31 -18.57
C THR A 13 -4.31 -23.41 -17.77
N ILE A 14 -3.14 -23.28 -18.39
CA ILE A 14 -1.86 -23.24 -17.66
C ILE A 14 -1.67 -21.92 -16.90
N CYS A 15 -2.12 -20.78 -17.46
CA CYS A 15 -2.08 -19.48 -16.77
C CYS A 15 -3.03 -19.41 -15.55
N THR A 16 -4.06 -20.25 -15.50
CA THR A 16 -4.97 -20.35 -14.33
C THR A 16 -4.49 -21.36 -13.30
N TRP A 17 -3.74 -22.39 -13.70
CA TRP A 17 -3.23 -23.41 -12.77
C TRP A 17 -2.06 -22.94 -11.89
N ASN A 18 -1.19 -22.07 -12.40
CA ASN A 18 -0.11 -21.50 -11.55
C ASN A 18 -0.64 -20.49 -10.52
N LYS A 19 -1.83 -19.92 -10.73
CA LYS A 19 -2.51 -19.10 -9.71
C LYS A 19 -3.06 -19.96 -8.56
N THR A 20 -3.43 -21.23 -8.79
CA THR A 20 -4.07 -22.05 -7.76
C THR A 20 -3.14 -22.60 -6.67
N ILE A 21 -1.85 -22.83 -6.97
CA ILE A 21 -0.91 -23.40 -5.97
C ILE A 21 -0.43 -22.33 -5.00
N GLY A 22 -0.09 -21.13 -5.48
CA GLY A 22 0.16 -19.97 -4.62
C GLY A 22 -1.04 -19.62 -3.74
N CYS A 23 -2.26 -19.73 -4.28
CA CYS A 23 -3.50 -19.47 -3.55
C CYS A 23 -3.84 -20.51 -2.45
N ARG A 24 -3.20 -21.69 -2.42
CA ARG A 24 -3.58 -22.76 -1.47
C ARG A 24 -3.13 -22.46 -0.03
N TRP A 25 -1.97 -21.83 0.15
CA TRP A 25 -1.51 -21.34 1.46
C TRP A 25 -2.18 -20.01 1.88
N MET A 26 -2.85 -19.32 0.94
CA MET A 26 -3.45 -17.99 1.14
C MET A 26 -4.98 -17.99 1.31
N ARG A 27 -5.65 -19.15 1.24
CA ARG A 27 -7.07 -19.32 1.65
C ARG A 27 -7.31 -19.03 3.14
N THR A 28 -6.26 -18.92 3.93
CA THR A 28 -6.28 -18.70 5.38
C THR A 28 -6.21 -17.22 5.77
N LEU A 29 -5.98 -16.28 4.82
CA LEU A 29 -6.11 -14.85 5.10
C LEU A 29 -7.59 -14.42 5.02
N PRO A 30 -8.20 -13.96 6.12
CA PRO A 30 -9.62 -13.71 6.19
C PRO A 30 -10.01 -12.43 5.43
N ARG A 31 -11.11 -12.53 4.68
CA ARG A 31 -11.72 -11.47 3.85
C ARG A 31 -12.48 -10.42 4.66
N SER A 32 -12.24 -10.32 5.97
CA SER A 32 -13.07 -9.49 6.86
C SER A 32 -12.52 -8.07 7.00
N PRO A 33 -13.39 -7.04 6.97
CA PRO A 33 -13.03 -5.65 7.30
C PRO A 33 -12.33 -5.51 8.66
N SER A 34 -12.54 -6.46 9.58
CA SER A 34 -11.90 -6.48 10.91
C SER A 34 -10.39 -6.70 10.88
N MET A 35 -9.85 -7.50 9.95
CA MET A 35 -8.40 -7.69 9.84
C MET A 35 -7.74 -6.48 9.16
N PHE A 36 -8.43 -5.87 8.20
CA PHE A 36 -8.03 -4.59 7.60
C PHE A 36 -7.89 -3.49 8.65
N GLN A 37 -8.91 -3.34 9.50
CA GLN A 37 -8.89 -2.41 10.63
C GLN A 37 -7.80 -2.78 11.64
N MET A 38 -7.60 -4.06 11.95
CA MET A 38 -6.55 -4.52 12.86
C MET A 38 -5.15 -4.16 12.35
N LEU A 39 -4.88 -4.36 11.05
CA LEU A 39 -3.59 -4.03 10.44
C LEU A 39 -3.40 -2.52 10.33
N SER A 40 -4.44 -1.78 9.93
CA SER A 40 -4.42 -0.32 9.92
C SER A 40 -4.11 0.22 11.32
N ASN A 41 -4.79 -0.29 12.35
CA ASN A 41 -4.58 0.05 13.76
C ASN A 41 -3.17 -0.34 14.25
N SER A 42 -2.63 -1.46 13.80
CA SER A 42 -1.26 -1.88 14.14
C SER A 42 -0.22 -0.92 13.54
N THR A 43 -0.34 -0.60 12.25
CA THR A 43 0.51 0.37 11.56
C THR A 43 0.39 1.76 12.22
N ILE A 44 -0.82 2.15 12.58
CA ILE A 44 -1.15 3.36 13.34
C ILE A 44 -0.48 3.40 14.72
N THR A 45 -0.53 2.29 15.45
CA THR A 45 0.05 2.18 16.81
C THR A 45 1.57 2.20 16.72
N MET A 46 2.16 1.55 15.71
CA MET A 46 3.59 1.65 15.45
C MET A 46 3.98 3.09 15.12
N LEU A 47 3.27 3.77 14.21
CA LEU A 47 3.49 5.18 13.92
C LEU A 47 3.49 6.02 15.21
N GLN A 48 2.50 5.85 16.10
CA GLN A 48 2.43 6.58 17.37
C GLN A 48 3.60 6.30 18.31
N LYS A 49 4.03 5.04 18.43
CA LYS A 49 5.23 4.70 19.21
C LYS A 49 6.48 5.34 18.62
N MET A 50 6.52 5.49 17.29
CA MET A 50 7.65 6.09 16.60
C MET A 50 7.70 7.62 16.71
N VAL A 51 6.56 8.29 16.90
CA VAL A 51 6.48 9.74 17.17
C VAL A 51 7.19 10.12 18.47
N GLY A 52 7.42 9.17 19.39
CA GLY A 52 8.22 9.37 20.59
C GLY A 52 9.72 9.50 20.36
N TYR A 53 10.23 9.27 19.14
CA TYR A 53 11.65 9.39 18.82
C TYR A 53 11.97 10.76 18.19
N ARG A 54 12.93 11.47 18.78
CA ARG A 54 13.49 12.70 18.21
C ARG A 54 14.39 12.36 17.00
N ASP A 55 14.35 13.20 15.97
CA ASP A 55 15.26 13.24 14.81
C ASP A 55 15.01 12.21 13.65
N ASN A 56 16.08 11.88 12.92
CA ASN A 56 16.17 11.18 11.63
C ASN A 56 15.22 9.99 11.43
N GLY A 57 14.97 9.20 12.48
CA GLY A 57 14.06 8.06 12.40
C GLY A 57 12.66 8.46 11.91
N ARG A 58 12.18 9.62 12.34
CA ARG A 58 10.87 10.13 11.92
C ARG A 58 10.79 10.48 10.45
N ILE A 59 11.84 11.09 9.90
CA ILE A 59 11.93 11.36 8.45
C ILE A 59 11.87 10.05 7.67
N VAL A 60 12.54 9.01 8.16
CA VAL A 60 12.48 7.66 7.58
C VAL A 60 11.07 7.07 7.62
N PHE A 61 10.34 7.24 8.73
CA PHE A 61 8.95 6.77 8.83
C PHE A 61 8.00 7.51 7.90
N ILE A 62 8.14 8.83 7.79
CA ILE A 62 7.36 9.65 6.85
C ILE A 62 7.66 9.20 5.41
N SER A 63 8.94 9.07 5.04
CA SER A 63 9.38 8.55 3.73
C SER A 63 8.75 7.18 3.43
N GLN A 64 8.86 6.23 4.35
CA GLN A 64 8.31 4.88 4.16
C GLN A 64 6.79 4.89 4.00
N THR A 65 6.08 5.71 4.79
CA THR A 65 4.62 5.86 4.70
C THR A 65 4.19 6.42 3.35
N LEU A 66 4.80 7.51 2.92
CA LEU A 66 4.46 8.16 1.64
C LEU A 66 4.80 7.26 0.46
N ASN A 67 5.95 6.56 0.48
CA ASN A 67 6.32 5.56 -0.53
C ASN A 67 5.30 4.41 -0.61
N ALA A 68 4.78 3.96 0.53
CA ALA A 68 3.78 2.90 0.58
C ALA A 68 2.43 3.36 0.00
N ILE A 69 2.03 4.60 0.28
CA ILE A 69 0.84 5.22 -0.32
C ILE A 69 1.04 5.39 -1.84
N GLU A 70 2.19 5.89 -2.28
CA GLU A 70 2.49 6.05 -3.70
C GLU A 70 2.38 4.71 -4.45
N LYS A 71 2.97 3.66 -3.88
CA LYS A 71 2.87 2.30 -4.42
C LYS A 71 1.42 1.79 -4.46
N LEU A 72 0.56 2.20 -3.54
CA LEU A 72 -0.84 1.78 -3.54
C LEU A 72 -1.59 2.38 -4.73
N TYR A 73 -1.39 3.66 -5.01
CA TYR A 73 -2.04 4.37 -6.11
C TYR A 73 -1.38 4.14 -7.48
N SER A 74 -0.12 3.69 -7.53
CA SER A 74 0.62 3.48 -8.79
C SER A 74 0.02 2.43 -9.73
N SER A 75 -0.97 1.66 -9.28
CA SER A 75 -1.73 0.77 -10.17
C SER A 75 -2.52 1.53 -11.24
N GLY A 76 -2.91 2.78 -10.97
CA GLY A 76 -3.71 3.60 -11.89
C GLY A 76 -5.14 3.09 -12.13
N LYS A 77 -5.60 2.08 -11.38
CA LYS A 77 -6.85 1.37 -11.64
C LYS A 77 -8.03 1.92 -10.85
N TYR A 78 -8.23 3.23 -10.86
CA TYR A 78 -9.33 3.92 -10.14
C TYR A 78 -10.42 4.47 -11.08
N ASP A 79 -10.47 4.00 -12.33
CA ASP A 79 -11.49 4.38 -13.35
C ASP A 79 -12.93 4.10 -12.92
N SER A 80 -13.14 3.20 -11.97
CA SER A 80 -14.46 2.89 -11.41
C SER A 80 -14.98 3.98 -10.46
N THR A 81 -14.10 4.87 -9.99
CA THR A 81 -14.44 5.94 -9.05
C THR A 81 -15.03 7.15 -9.77
N ALA A 82 -15.80 7.97 -9.05
CA ALA A 82 -16.25 9.27 -9.53
C ALA A 82 -15.26 10.40 -9.20
N TRP A 83 -13.98 10.08 -8.97
CA TRP A 83 -12.98 11.05 -8.58
C TRP A 83 -12.63 11.97 -9.76
N ASP A 84 -12.34 13.23 -9.46
CA ASP A 84 -11.79 14.15 -10.43
C ASP A 84 -10.36 13.71 -10.76
N GLN A 85 -10.15 13.21 -11.98
CA GLN A 85 -8.86 12.68 -12.42
C GLN A 85 -7.75 13.73 -12.32
N LYS A 86 -8.06 15.01 -12.56
CA LYS A 86 -7.07 16.07 -12.42
C LYS A 86 -6.59 16.21 -10.97
N VAL A 87 -7.51 16.09 -10.01
CA VAL A 87 -7.18 16.14 -8.57
C VAL A 87 -6.35 14.92 -8.17
N VAL A 88 -6.66 13.73 -8.70
CA VAL A 88 -5.88 12.51 -8.45
C VAL A 88 -4.47 12.64 -9.03
N ASP A 89 -4.34 13.18 -10.24
CA ASP A 89 -3.04 13.41 -10.90
C ASP A 89 -2.21 14.42 -10.11
N GLU A 90 -2.79 15.54 -9.68
CA GLU A 90 -2.12 16.54 -8.84
C GLU A 90 -1.66 15.93 -7.50
N PHE A 91 -2.51 15.12 -6.86
CA PHE A 91 -2.14 14.39 -5.65
C PHE A 91 -0.96 13.45 -5.89
N MET A 92 -0.97 12.67 -6.99
CA MET A 92 0.09 11.73 -7.32
C MET A 92 1.41 12.42 -7.66
N ILE A 93 1.37 13.54 -8.40
CA ILE A 93 2.55 14.36 -8.68
C ILE A 93 3.14 14.91 -7.37
N GLY A 94 2.29 15.45 -6.50
CA GLY A 94 2.71 15.97 -5.20
C GLY A 94 3.30 14.89 -4.30
N LEU A 95 2.72 13.69 -4.32
CA LEU A 95 3.18 12.53 -3.56
C LEU A 95 4.53 12.03 -4.08
N HIS A 96 4.67 11.84 -5.39
CA HIS A 96 5.91 11.41 -6.04
C HIS A 96 7.06 12.39 -5.79
N ARG A 97 6.80 13.69 -5.86
CA ARG A 97 7.81 14.70 -5.53
C ARG A 97 8.26 14.60 -4.08
N GLN A 98 7.31 14.51 -3.15
CA GLN A 98 7.61 14.39 -1.72
C GLN A 98 8.40 13.12 -1.39
N THR A 99 8.04 11.97 -1.97
CA THR A 99 8.78 10.73 -1.76
C THR A 99 10.20 10.83 -2.33
N SER A 100 10.37 11.39 -3.53
CA SER A 100 11.69 11.60 -4.12
C SER A 100 12.60 12.50 -3.27
N GLU A 101 12.09 13.64 -2.79
CA GLU A 101 12.84 14.58 -1.94
C GLU A 101 13.20 13.93 -0.58
N LEU A 102 12.25 13.22 0.03
CA LEU A 102 12.48 12.53 1.29
C LEU A 102 13.46 11.36 1.15
N ASP A 103 13.43 10.62 0.05
CA ASP A 103 14.37 9.51 -0.18
C ASP A 103 15.81 10.01 -0.30
N GLN A 104 16.01 11.17 -0.93
CA GLN A 104 17.31 11.85 -0.93
C GLN A 104 17.73 12.24 0.49
N CYS A 105 16.84 12.83 1.27
CA CYS A 105 17.11 13.17 2.67
C CYS A 105 17.49 11.92 3.48
N VAL A 106 16.66 10.88 3.44
CA VAL A 106 16.86 9.60 4.14
C VAL A 106 18.18 8.94 3.77
N SER A 107 18.61 9.01 2.51
CA SER A 107 19.89 8.42 2.06
C SER A 107 21.12 9.02 2.75
N GLN A 108 20.99 10.23 3.30
CA GLN A 108 22.06 10.96 3.99
C GLN A 108 21.99 10.80 5.52
N LEU A 109 20.92 10.20 6.05
CA LEU A 109 20.72 10.09 7.48
C LEU A 109 21.51 8.92 8.07
N VAL A 110 22.17 9.19 9.19
CA VAL A 110 22.73 8.14 10.04
C VAL A 110 21.71 7.81 11.11
N LEU A 111 21.26 6.55 11.13
CA LEU A 111 20.36 6.03 12.16
C LEU A 111 21.18 5.34 13.26
N PRO A 112 20.91 5.64 14.54
CA PRO A 112 21.48 4.87 15.63
C PRO A 112 21.07 3.39 15.55
N ARG A 113 21.97 2.49 15.95
CA ARG A 113 21.82 1.03 15.76
C ARG A 113 20.53 0.47 16.36
N GLU A 114 20.10 1.04 17.49
CA GLU A 114 18.85 0.69 18.18
C GLU A 114 17.58 0.93 17.33
N TYR A 115 17.64 1.86 16.36
CA TYR A 115 16.50 2.19 15.50
C TYR A 115 16.44 1.39 14.21
N ILE A 116 17.58 0.86 13.74
CA ILE A 116 17.65 0.10 12.48
C ILE A 116 16.65 -1.07 12.50
N HIS A 117 16.57 -1.78 13.62
CA HIS A 117 15.65 -2.90 13.78
C HIS A 117 14.18 -2.46 13.74
N GLN A 118 13.82 -1.37 14.43
CA GLN A 118 12.46 -0.85 14.47
C GLN A 118 12.01 -0.33 13.10
N VAL A 119 12.89 0.38 12.39
CA VAL A 119 12.67 0.81 10.99
C VAL A 119 12.42 -0.39 10.09
N GLY A 120 13.19 -1.47 10.25
CA GLY A 120 13.00 -2.72 9.51
C GLY A 120 11.63 -3.36 9.77
N ILE A 121 11.23 -3.47 11.04
CA ILE A 121 9.91 -4.01 11.43
C ILE A 121 8.79 -3.17 10.83
N TYR A 122 8.87 -1.85 10.96
CA TYR A 122 7.85 -0.96 10.44
C TYR A 122 7.73 -1.07 8.92
N SER A 123 8.85 -1.06 8.19
CA SER A 123 8.89 -1.25 6.75
C SER A 123 8.22 -2.56 6.32
N TYR A 124 8.48 -3.65 7.04
CA TYR A 124 7.83 -4.93 6.82
C TYR A 124 6.31 -4.85 7.05
N VAL A 125 5.87 -4.34 8.20
CA VAL A 125 4.44 -4.23 8.55
C VAL A 125 3.69 -3.37 7.53
N LEU A 126 4.29 -2.25 7.11
CA LEU A 126 3.70 -1.35 6.12
C LEU A 126 3.62 -1.99 4.74
N THR A 127 4.65 -2.73 4.32
CA THR A 127 4.65 -3.49 3.07
C THR A 127 3.54 -4.55 3.06
N GLN A 128 3.35 -5.25 4.18
CA GLN A 128 2.26 -6.21 4.33
C GLN A 128 0.89 -5.53 4.28
N HIS A 129 0.75 -4.37 4.94
CA HIS A 129 -0.49 -3.60 4.92
C HIS A 129 -0.89 -3.18 3.50
N VAL A 130 0.03 -2.60 2.72
CA VAL A 130 -0.22 -2.22 1.32
C VAL A 130 -0.51 -3.45 0.45
N SER A 131 0.19 -4.56 0.65
CA SER A 131 -0.04 -5.78 -0.12
C SER A 131 -1.45 -6.33 0.11
N ILE A 132 -1.93 -6.30 1.36
CA ILE A 132 -3.28 -6.72 1.74
C ILE A 132 -4.32 -5.77 1.15
N LEU A 133 -4.05 -4.46 1.16
CA LEU A 133 -4.91 -3.46 0.52
C LEU A 133 -5.06 -3.69 -0.98
N LYS A 134 -3.94 -3.86 -1.70
CA LYS A 134 -3.96 -4.18 -3.13
C LYS A 134 -4.72 -5.46 -3.43
N TYR A 135 -4.54 -6.48 -2.59
CA TYR A 135 -5.27 -7.73 -2.72
C TYR A 135 -6.77 -7.55 -2.50
N TYR A 136 -7.16 -6.80 -1.46
CA TYR A 136 -8.55 -6.48 -1.18
C TYR A 136 -9.23 -5.83 -2.39
N MET A 137 -8.56 -4.91 -3.07
CA MET A 137 -9.07 -4.28 -4.30
C MET A 137 -9.17 -5.26 -5.47
N CYS A 138 -8.19 -6.16 -5.61
CA CYS A 138 -8.13 -7.10 -6.71
C CYS A 138 -9.17 -8.22 -6.61
N VAL A 139 -9.60 -8.58 -5.39
CA VAL A 139 -10.39 -9.81 -5.14
C VAL A 139 -11.82 -9.53 -4.65
N SER A 140 -12.13 -8.31 -4.20
CA SER A 140 -13.45 -8.02 -3.64
C SER A 140 -14.52 -7.76 -4.72
N PHE A 141 -15.68 -8.42 -4.58
CA PHE A 141 -16.99 -8.06 -5.15
C PHE A 141 -17.33 -8.30 -6.64
N MET A 142 -16.77 -9.30 -7.32
CA MET A 142 -17.08 -9.60 -8.73
C MET A 142 -16.72 -8.47 -9.72
N GLN A 143 -16.14 -7.38 -9.23
CA GLN A 143 -15.65 -6.23 -9.98
C GLN A 143 -14.31 -5.82 -9.39
N GLU A 144 -13.23 -6.24 -10.04
CA GLU A 144 -11.88 -5.84 -9.64
C GLU A 144 -11.82 -4.30 -9.55
N TYR A 145 -11.23 -3.77 -8.48
CA TYR A 145 -11.05 -2.33 -8.26
C TYR A 145 -12.37 -1.54 -8.25
N SER A 146 -13.37 -1.99 -7.49
CA SER A 146 -14.65 -1.28 -7.37
C SER A 146 -14.52 0.12 -6.76
N ALA A 147 -15.47 1.01 -7.08
CA ALA A 147 -15.52 2.37 -6.55
C ALA A 147 -15.54 2.39 -5.01
N SER A 148 -16.35 1.53 -4.40
CA SER A 148 -16.47 1.43 -2.94
C SER A 148 -15.17 0.97 -2.28
N GLY A 149 -14.44 0.03 -2.90
CA GLY A 149 -13.15 -0.42 -2.36
C GLY A 149 -12.08 0.66 -2.40
N TRP A 150 -12.12 1.54 -3.41
CA TRP A 150 -11.25 2.71 -3.48
C TRP A 150 -11.60 3.78 -2.45
N GLU A 151 -12.89 3.99 -2.14
CA GLU A 151 -13.30 4.89 -1.05
C GLU A 151 -12.84 4.38 0.33
N ASP A 152 -12.94 3.08 0.59
CA ASP A 152 -12.42 2.48 1.83
C ASP A 152 -10.92 2.72 1.97
N ILE A 153 -10.17 2.59 0.87
CA ILE A 153 -8.74 2.88 0.83
C ILE A 153 -8.44 4.34 1.07
N ARG A 154 -9.18 5.23 0.40
CA ARG A 154 -9.02 6.68 0.55
C ARG A 154 -9.16 7.10 2.02
N ASN A 155 -10.13 6.53 2.74
CA ASN A 155 -10.32 6.80 4.16
C ASN A 155 -9.12 6.36 5.01
N VAL A 156 -8.53 5.20 4.73
CA VAL A 156 -7.32 4.75 5.44
C VAL A 156 -6.10 5.60 5.09
N VAL A 157 -5.94 5.98 3.83
CA VAL A 157 -4.86 6.87 3.37
C VAL A 157 -4.98 8.25 4.05
N MET A 158 -6.19 8.81 4.12
CA MET A 158 -6.44 10.06 4.85
C MET A 158 -6.09 9.94 6.34
N SER A 159 -6.45 8.84 6.99
CA SER A 159 -6.08 8.58 8.39
C SER A 159 -4.55 8.53 8.58
N HIS A 160 -3.83 7.88 7.67
CA HIS A 160 -2.36 7.89 7.69
C HIS A 160 -1.78 9.29 7.46
N MET A 161 -2.26 10.03 6.46
CA MET A 161 -1.79 11.39 6.14
C MET A 161 -2.04 12.39 7.27
N LEU A 162 -3.23 12.38 7.87
CA LEU A 162 -3.54 13.21 9.03
C LEU A 162 -2.56 12.96 10.17
N ARG A 163 -2.24 11.67 10.42
CA ARG A 163 -1.27 11.32 11.46
C ARG A 163 0.12 11.84 11.16
N LEU A 164 0.56 11.83 9.89
CA LEU A 164 1.85 12.40 9.48
C LEU A 164 1.93 13.91 9.70
N VAL A 165 0.84 14.65 9.42
CA VAL A 165 0.78 16.11 9.61
C VAL A 165 0.68 16.51 11.08
N THR A 166 0.03 15.68 11.91
CA THR A 166 -0.06 15.93 13.36
C THR A 166 1.22 15.60 14.11
N ILE A 167 2.25 15.08 13.45
CA ILE A 167 3.53 14.88 14.12
C ILE A 167 4.18 16.27 14.32
N PRO A 168 4.50 16.72 15.55
CA PRO A 168 5.10 18.05 15.78
C PRO A 168 6.55 18.09 15.29
N ILE A 169 6.88 18.86 14.25
CA ILE A 169 8.28 19.03 13.77
C ILE A 169 8.89 20.16 14.60
N ASP A 170 9.85 19.81 15.45
CA ASP A 170 10.60 20.76 16.29
C ASP A 170 12.00 20.96 15.69
#